data_AF-A0A2V6FN35-F1
#
_entry.id   AF-A0A2V6FN35-F1
#
_cell.length_a   1.000
_cell.length_b   1.000
_cell.length_c   1.000
_cell.angle_alpha   90.00
_cell.angle_beta   90.00
_cell.angle_gamma   90.00
#
_symmetry.space_group_name_H-M   'P 1'
#
loop_
_entity.id
_entity.type
_entity.pdbx_description
1 polymer ?
#
loop_
_entity_poly.entity_id
_entity_poly.type
_entity_poly.pdbx_seq_one_letter_code
_entity_poly.pdbx_strand_id
1 'polypeptide(L)'
;RLSNARTLFEPGIGYQEKTHEKLNEVLSHGDLFVAFLTTLPHLRINHAVLVYAKKPDDSTNSDGYLVYDPNHPDGPRELTWSKSNRSFAYQKDWDFVGGNVRVYQLYGVWLQ
;
A
#
# COMPACT_ATOMS: atom_id res chain seq x y z
N ARG A 1 -15.93 -6.80 -16.87
CA ARG A 1 -15.56 -6.15 -15.58
C ARG A 1 -15.09 -7.25 -14.61
N LEU A 2 -13.81 -7.61 -14.66
CA LEU A 2 -13.18 -8.64 -13.79
C LEU A 2 -12.11 -8.04 -12.86
N SER A 3 -11.92 -6.71 -12.83
CA SER A 3 -10.78 -6.08 -12.14
C SER A 3 -10.81 -6.21 -10.62
N ASN A 4 -12.01 -6.18 -10.00
CA ASN A 4 -12.15 -6.29 -8.54
C ASN A 4 -12.03 -7.72 -8.00
N ALA A 5 -11.93 -8.75 -8.86
CA ALA A 5 -11.73 -10.11 -8.39
C ALA A 5 -10.29 -10.32 -7.86
N ARG A 6 -9.32 -9.51 -8.32
CA ARG A 6 -7.92 -9.58 -7.89
C ARG A 6 -7.70 -9.14 -6.45
N THR A 7 -8.59 -8.33 -5.89
CA THR A 7 -8.52 -7.96 -4.46
C THR A 7 -9.00 -9.08 -3.53
N LEU A 8 -9.77 -10.04 -4.05
CA LEU A 8 -10.21 -11.23 -3.32
C LEU A 8 -9.14 -12.33 -3.27
N PHE A 9 -8.25 -12.39 -4.27
CA PHE A 9 -7.21 -13.41 -4.38
C PHE A 9 -5.84 -12.75 -4.45
N GLU A 10 -5.01 -12.97 -3.45
CA GLU A 10 -3.60 -12.59 -3.52
C GLU A 10 -2.97 -13.27 -4.75
N PRO A 11 -2.47 -12.51 -5.75
CA PRO A 11 -2.13 -13.07 -7.08
C PRO A 11 -0.97 -14.08 -7.08
N GLY A 12 -0.42 -14.42 -5.92
CA GLY A 12 0.62 -15.40 -5.71
C GLY A 12 1.55 -15.04 -4.55
N ILE A 13 2.42 -15.99 -4.19
CA ILE A 13 3.53 -15.77 -3.25
C ILE A 13 4.43 -14.66 -3.82
N GLY A 14 4.77 -13.66 -3.00
CA GLY A 14 5.66 -12.55 -3.38
C GLY A 14 4.98 -11.39 -4.12
N TYR A 15 3.64 -11.37 -4.25
CA TYR A 15 2.95 -10.24 -4.87
C TYR A 15 3.18 -8.92 -4.11
N GLN A 16 3.15 -8.95 -2.78
CA GLN A 16 3.41 -7.77 -1.95
C GLN A 16 4.85 -7.27 -2.12
N GLU A 17 5.82 -8.17 -2.25
CA GLU A 17 7.23 -7.84 -2.52
C GLU A 17 7.40 -7.16 -3.89
N LYS A 18 6.80 -7.72 -4.95
CA LYS A 18 6.78 -7.07 -6.27
C LYS A 18 6.06 -5.72 -6.25
N THR A 19 5.01 -5.59 -5.46
CA THR A 19 4.28 -4.33 -5.29
C THR A 19 5.14 -3.29 -4.60
N HIS A 20 5.93 -3.71 -3.61
CA HIS A 20 6.94 -2.87 -2.95
C HIS A 20 8.05 -2.42 -3.89
N GLU A 21 8.61 -3.33 -4.70
CA GLU A 21 9.59 -2.97 -5.73
C GLU A 21 9.02 -1.95 -6.71
N LYS A 22 7.79 -2.17 -7.19
CA LYS A 22 7.12 -1.27 -8.13
C LYS A 22 6.82 0.10 -7.50
N LEU A 23 6.38 0.12 -6.24
CA LEU A 23 6.15 1.35 -5.50
C LEU A 23 7.44 2.18 -5.43
N ASN A 24 8.57 1.55 -5.08
CA ASN A 24 9.87 2.24 -5.03
C ASN A 24 10.29 2.77 -6.41
N GLU A 25 10.14 1.98 -7.47
CA GLU A 25 10.43 2.39 -8.84
C GLU A 25 9.62 3.64 -9.23
N VAL A 26 8.29 3.61 -9.02
CA VAL A 26 7.39 4.75 -9.33
C VAL A 26 7.81 6.01 -8.57
N LEU A 27 8.02 5.90 -7.26
CA LEU A 27 8.43 7.05 -6.45
C LEU A 27 9.82 7.57 -6.82
N SER A 28 10.74 6.70 -7.24
CA SER A 28 12.08 7.12 -7.70
C SER A 28 12.05 7.97 -8.97
N HIS A 29 11.00 7.83 -9.78
CA HIS A 29 10.78 8.65 -10.98
C HIS A 29 10.06 9.98 -10.68
N GLY A 30 9.66 10.21 -9.42
CA GLY A 30 8.85 11.35 -9.02
C GLY A 30 7.36 11.21 -9.34
N ASP A 31 6.92 10.01 -9.74
CA ASP A 31 5.52 9.69 -10.00
C ASP A 31 4.79 9.29 -8.70
N LEU A 32 3.46 9.19 -8.79
CA LEU A 32 2.58 8.84 -7.67
C LEU A 32 2.05 7.41 -7.82
N PHE A 33 1.80 6.74 -6.68
CA PHE A 33 1.30 5.37 -6.67
C PHE A 33 -0.07 5.28 -5.98
N VAL A 34 -1.10 4.87 -6.73
CA VAL A 34 -2.44 4.63 -6.17
C VAL A 34 -2.49 3.20 -5.61
N ALA A 35 -2.46 3.12 -4.28
CA ALA A 35 -2.49 1.88 -3.51
C ALA A 35 -3.92 1.58 -3.03
N PHE A 36 -4.41 0.38 -3.29
CA PHE A 36 -5.61 -0.14 -2.65
C PHE A 36 -5.26 -1.03 -1.49
N LEU A 37 -5.68 -0.62 -0.30
CA LEU A 37 -5.43 -1.28 0.97
C LEU A 37 -6.60 -2.20 1.33
N THR A 38 -6.31 -3.45 1.62
CA THR A 38 -7.31 -4.39 2.10
C THR A 38 -6.78 -5.37 3.14
N THR A 39 -7.63 -5.79 4.08
CA THR A 39 -7.33 -6.84 5.08
C THR A 39 -8.10 -8.13 4.84
N LEU A 40 -8.65 -8.31 3.63
CA LEU A 40 -9.42 -9.51 3.27
C LEU A 40 -8.71 -10.81 3.68
N PRO A 41 -9.45 -11.79 4.27
CA PRO A 41 -10.91 -11.86 4.35
C PRO A 41 -11.55 -11.03 5.49
N HIS A 42 -10.76 -10.45 6.40
CA HIS A 42 -11.30 -9.58 7.44
C HIS A 42 -11.50 -8.18 6.86
N LEU A 43 -12.74 -7.76 6.60
CA LEU A 43 -13.07 -6.46 5.99
C LEU A 43 -12.92 -5.28 6.99
N ARG A 44 -11.69 -5.01 7.45
CA ARG A 44 -11.37 -3.88 8.34
C ARG A 44 -10.91 -2.64 7.59
N ILE A 45 -10.31 -2.82 6.42
CA ILE A 45 -9.99 -1.75 5.48
C ILE A 45 -10.21 -2.26 4.06
N ASN A 46 -10.71 -1.39 3.18
CA ASN A 46 -10.96 -1.65 1.77
C ASN A 46 -10.96 -0.32 1.01
N HIS A 47 -9.86 0.41 1.07
CA HIS A 47 -9.78 1.82 0.70
C HIS A 47 -8.59 2.12 -0.23
N ALA A 48 -8.75 3.10 -1.11
CA ALA A 48 -7.71 3.54 -2.02
C ALA A 48 -7.02 4.80 -1.48
N VAL A 49 -5.70 4.73 -1.38
CA VAL A 49 -4.84 5.81 -0.91
C VAL A 49 -3.80 6.17 -1.97
N LEU A 50 -3.24 7.37 -1.87
CA LEU A 50 -2.22 7.86 -2.78
C LEU A 50 -0.87 7.94 -2.07
N VAL A 51 0.08 7.10 -2.46
CA VAL A 51 1.45 7.15 -1.95
C VAL A 51 2.24 8.13 -2.82
N TYR A 52 2.85 9.14 -2.18
CA TYR A 52 3.49 10.25 -2.90
C TYR A 52 4.95 10.49 -2.51
N ALA A 53 5.44 9.91 -1.43
CA ALA A 53 6.85 10.01 -1.05
C ALA A 53 7.30 8.81 -0.23
N LYS A 54 8.57 8.44 -0.40
CA LYS A 54 9.29 7.55 0.52
C LYS A 54 9.90 8.42 1.62
N LYS A 55 9.71 8.02 2.89
CA LYS A 55 10.39 8.67 4.01
C LYS A 55 11.90 8.36 3.92
N PRO A 56 12.79 9.29 4.34
CA PRO A 56 14.21 8.97 4.50
C PRO A 56 14.37 7.68 5.30
N ASP A 57 15.31 6.82 4.90
CA ASP A 57 15.52 5.50 5.50
C ASP A 57 15.88 5.64 6.98
N ASP A 58 14.87 5.62 7.85
CA ASP A 58 15.02 5.76 9.29
C ASP A 58 15.34 4.43 9.97
N SER A 59 15.19 3.31 9.25
CA SER A 59 15.42 1.98 9.81
C SER A 59 16.02 1.01 8.79
N THR A 60 16.89 0.13 9.28
CA THR A 60 17.50 -0.92 8.47
C THR A 60 16.51 -2.00 8.05
N ASN A 61 15.37 -2.15 8.75
CA ASN A 61 14.46 -3.30 8.58
C ASN A 61 13.06 -2.93 8.06
N SER A 62 12.76 -1.64 7.91
CA SER A 62 11.51 -1.18 7.31
C SER A 62 11.66 0.07 6.47
N ASP A 63 10.86 0.16 5.42
CA ASP A 63 10.72 1.38 4.63
C ASP A 63 9.42 2.09 5.02
N GLY A 64 9.45 3.40 5.16
CA GLY A 64 8.28 4.24 5.42
C GLY A 64 7.84 5.03 4.19
N TYR A 65 6.55 5.25 4.03
CA TYR A 65 5.97 6.02 2.93
C TYR A 65 4.92 7.00 3.46
N LEU A 66 4.87 8.18 2.84
CA LEU A 66 3.84 9.17 3.06
C LEU A 66 2.68 8.95 2.11
N VAL A 67 1.49 8.99 2.67
CA VAL A 67 0.24 8.63 2.02
C VAL A 67 -0.78 9.74 2.22
N TYR A 68 -1.46 10.11 1.14
CA TYR A 68 -2.68 10.88 1.21
C TYR A 68 -3.87 9.92 1.25
N ASP A 69 -4.66 10.03 2.32
CA ASP A 69 -5.88 9.26 2.53
C ASP A 69 -7.08 10.21 2.43
N PRO A 70 -7.96 10.04 1.42
CA PRO A 70 -9.15 10.85 1.24
C PRO A 70 -10.08 10.93 2.47
N ASN A 71 -10.10 9.91 3.32
CA ASN A 71 -10.94 9.91 4.53
C ASN A 71 -10.33 10.74 5.66
N HIS A 72 -9.06 11.12 5.54
CA HIS A 72 -8.30 11.81 6.56
C HIS A 72 -7.58 13.04 6.00
N PRO A 73 -8.32 14.11 5.67
CA PRO A 73 -7.75 15.33 5.11
C PRO A 73 -6.92 16.15 6.11
N ASP A 74 -6.90 15.75 7.38
CA ASP A 74 -6.20 16.43 8.48
C ASP A 74 -4.68 16.30 8.39
N GLY A 75 -4.15 15.33 7.65
CA GLY A 75 -2.71 15.20 7.44
C GLY A 75 -2.32 13.92 6.72
N PRO A 76 -1.02 13.78 6.39
CA PRO A 76 -0.52 12.56 5.78
C PRO A 76 -0.62 11.36 6.72
N ARG A 77 -0.87 10.20 6.12
CA ARG A 77 -0.86 8.90 6.76
C ARG A 77 0.41 8.14 6.37
N GLU A 78 0.73 7.10 7.12
CA GLU A 78 1.92 6.30 6.92
C GLU A 78 1.59 4.87 6.48
N LEU A 79 2.25 4.45 5.40
CA LEU A 79 2.34 3.07 4.99
C LEU A 79 3.78 2.61 5.23
N THR A 80 3.94 1.40 5.74
CA THR A 80 5.26 0.84 6.06
C THR A 80 5.43 -0.51 5.38
N TRP A 81 6.67 -0.82 4.99
CA TRP A 81 7.07 -2.12 4.50
C TRP A 81 8.03 -2.77 5.47
N SER A 82 7.73 -4.00 5.92
CA SER A 82 8.64 -4.81 6.72
C SER A 82 9.48 -5.69 5.80
N LYS A 83 10.82 -5.50 5.81
CA LYS A 83 11.75 -6.32 5.02
C LYS A 83 11.79 -7.77 5.52
N SER A 84 11.72 -7.97 6.84
CA SER A 84 11.71 -9.31 7.45
C SER A 84 10.43 -10.10 7.17
N ASN A 85 9.27 -9.44 7.26
CA ASN A 85 7.97 -10.10 7.12
C ASN A 85 7.43 -10.06 5.68
N ARG A 86 8.09 -9.30 4.80
CA ARG A 86 7.69 -9.05 3.41
C ARG A 86 6.21 -8.64 3.30
N SER A 87 5.82 -7.71 4.17
CA SER A 87 4.44 -7.30 4.32
C SER A 87 4.33 -5.79 4.53
N PHE A 88 3.23 -5.23 4.04
CA PHE A 88 2.86 -3.85 4.33
C PHE A 88 2.06 -3.76 5.63
N ALA A 89 2.20 -2.63 6.31
CA ALA A 89 1.33 -2.23 7.41
C ALA A 89 0.93 -0.77 7.25
N TYR A 90 -0.35 -0.49 7.53
CA TYR A 90 -0.91 0.85 7.52
C TYR A 90 -1.08 1.36 8.95
N GLN A 91 -0.86 2.66 9.14
CA GLN A 91 -0.96 3.24 10.47
C GLN A 91 -2.36 3.10 11.07
N LYS A 92 -2.44 3.20 12.39
CA LYS A 92 -3.71 3.30 13.09
C LYS A 92 -4.31 4.69 12.89
N ASP A 93 -5.61 4.73 12.67
CA ASP A 93 -6.42 5.95 12.70
C ASP A 93 -7.75 5.66 13.44
N TRP A 94 -8.76 6.52 13.26
CA TRP A 94 -10.05 6.38 13.95
C TRP A 94 -10.95 5.30 13.32
N ASP A 95 -10.75 4.99 12.04
CA ASP A 95 -11.54 4.03 11.26
C ASP A 95 -10.83 2.68 11.11
N PHE A 96 -9.51 2.67 11.18
CA PHE A 96 -8.66 1.50 11.02
C PHE A 96 -7.76 1.31 12.25
N VAL A 97 -7.81 0.11 12.81
CA VAL A 97 -7.04 -0.28 14.01
C VAL A 97 -5.52 -0.28 13.80
N GLY A 98 -5.06 -0.12 12.56
CA GLY A 98 -3.66 -0.22 12.17
C GLY A 98 -3.19 -1.66 11.98
N GLY A 99 -2.05 -1.81 11.33
CA GLY A 99 -1.37 -3.09 11.15
C GLY A 99 -1.36 -3.60 9.72
N ASN A 100 -1.16 -4.90 9.56
CA ASN A 100 -0.87 -5.51 8.27
C ASN A 100 -2.01 -5.30 7.26
N VAL A 101 -1.64 -4.89 6.05
CA VAL A 101 -2.56 -4.71 4.93
C VAL A 101 -1.97 -5.38 3.68
N ARG A 102 -2.85 -5.79 2.78
CA ARG A 102 -2.49 -6.12 1.39
C ARG A 102 -2.60 -4.85 0.57
N VAL A 103 -1.56 -4.56 -0.20
CA VAL A 103 -1.51 -3.44 -1.13
C VAL A 103 -1.66 -3.97 -2.55
N TYR A 104 -2.53 -3.33 -3.33
CA TYR A 104 -2.70 -3.59 -4.75
C TYR A 104 -2.55 -2.29 -5.53
N GLN A 105 -1.94 -2.37 -6.71
CA GLN A 105 -1.94 -1.25 -7.65
C GLN A 105 -3.27 -1.23 -8.43
N LEU A 106 -4.04 -0.14 -8.31
CA LEU A 106 -5.32 -0.01 -9.06
C LEU A 106 -5.14 0.48 -10.49
N TYR A 107 -4.10 1.27 -10.76
CA TYR A 107 -3.89 1.96 -12.05
C TYR A 107 -2.45 1.86 -12.55
N GLY A 108 -2.25 1.84 -13.86
CA GLY A 108 -0.91 1.87 -14.48
C GLY A 108 -0.31 0.49 -14.80
N VAL A 109 -1.12 -0.56 -14.86
CA VAL A 109 -0.69 -1.89 -15.33
C VAL A 109 -1.19 -2.07 -16.76
N TRP A 110 -0.30 -2.47 -17.69
CA TRP A 110 -0.69 -2.79 -19.07
C TRP A 110 -1.74 -3.91 -19.04
N LEU A 111 -2.91 -3.67 -19.67
CA LEU A 111 -4.20 -4.41 -19.58
C LEU A 111 -5.28 -3.81 -18.67
N GLN A 112 -5.16 -2.52 -18.32
CA GLN A 112 -6.33 -1.71 -18.00
C GLN A 112 -7.03 -1.21 -19.28
#